data_AF-A0A328NMA9-F1
#
_entry.id   AF-A0A328NMA9-F1
#
_cell.length_a   1.000
_cell.length_b   1.000
_cell.length_c   1.000
_cell.angle_alpha   90.00
_cell.angle_beta   90.00
_cell.angle_gamma   90.00
#
_symmetry.space_group_name_H-M   'P 1'
#
loop_
_entity.id
_entity.type
_entity.pdbx_description
1 polymer ?
#
loop_
_entity_poly.entity_id
_entity_poly.type
_entity_poly.pdbx_seq_one_letter_code
_entity_poly.pdbx_strand_id
1 'polypeptide(L)'
;MGHAPLPDSGFLEDWAARLRQAAERPVVGILLRGSHARRAATAHSDVDLDVLVGGAPYAARRAYLDESAGQVTHVSVAARDVRSWVHRLGEPADWAFGLPVTAPARLLWADPHWRPRIDLPVLCQPAEPPRLEEMIATLGKAAAARAAADRLGVRLAVADLARLCPSVLRPANPSVRVHSRRAAFAAALELPVAPPGYRTDMLLCLGLRPGATGQLWAAAVRLVAGTLPLIRPYAEEIADTAGPDLAAALVDGRLDRYVAQLARPVGPPPHPRSSSQSGSSSQSGPLSQPWLSGPPPQPWRERSAVPAPRAGELVTVPVPDSPVTGVPSDPNELAAPAPARPSRLDPAIAAQLRRTADGLVAAVVRAHDSGEVLMVAWMDDEALHRTLTTGRATYWSRSRREYWVKGATSGHHQYVRSVALDCDGDALLVSVDQVGAACHTGHRTCFFTELPVTGTEAP
;
A
#
# COMPACT_ATOMS: atom_id res chain seq x y z
N MET A 1 2.67 -7.69 -37.11
CA MET A 1 2.70 -6.43 -36.33
C MET A 1 4.15 -6.01 -36.25
N GLY A 2 4.52 -4.91 -36.90
CA GLY A 2 5.91 -4.47 -37.01
C GLY A 2 6.48 -4.14 -35.63
N HIS A 3 7.63 -4.70 -35.32
CA HIS A 3 8.42 -4.27 -34.18
C HIS A 3 8.71 -2.78 -34.38
N ALA A 4 8.31 -1.93 -33.42
CA ALA A 4 8.85 -0.59 -33.39
C ALA A 4 10.37 -0.74 -33.32
N PRO A 5 11.14 -0.09 -34.20
CA PRO A 5 12.59 -0.10 -34.07
C PRO A 5 12.90 0.35 -32.63
N LEU A 6 13.92 -0.28 -32.04
CA LEU A 6 14.54 0.30 -30.85
C LEU A 6 14.72 1.81 -31.14
N PRO A 7 14.53 2.70 -30.17
CA PRO A 7 15.16 4.01 -30.27
C PRO A 7 16.59 3.72 -30.75
N ASP A 8 16.99 4.31 -31.89
CA ASP A 8 18.21 3.93 -32.63
C ASP A 8 19.33 3.59 -31.64
N SER A 9 20.20 2.63 -31.90
CA SER A 9 21.26 2.23 -30.93
C SER A 9 22.00 3.44 -30.33
N GLY A 10 22.12 4.53 -31.10
CA GLY A 10 22.55 5.85 -30.63
C GLY A 10 21.71 6.46 -29.50
N PHE A 11 20.37 6.45 -29.53
CA PHE A 11 19.51 7.00 -28.48
C PHE A 11 19.86 6.48 -27.07
N LEU A 12 20.02 5.16 -26.92
CA LEU A 12 20.31 4.58 -25.61
C LEU A 12 21.76 4.84 -25.17
N GLU A 13 22.69 4.92 -26.12
CA GLU A 13 24.07 5.32 -25.88
C GLU A 13 24.17 6.80 -25.47
N ASP A 14 23.45 7.68 -26.16
CA ASP A 14 23.32 9.11 -25.88
C ASP A 14 22.70 9.33 -24.50
N TRP A 15 21.64 8.60 -24.16
CA TRP A 15 21.04 8.64 -22.83
C TRP A 15 21.99 8.14 -21.75
N ALA A 16 22.71 7.05 -21.99
CA ALA A 16 23.72 6.58 -21.05
C ALA A 16 24.84 7.63 -20.84
N ALA A 17 25.30 8.29 -21.90
CA ALA A 17 26.29 9.36 -21.82
C ALA A 17 25.74 10.59 -21.07
N ARG A 18 24.54 11.05 -21.42
CA ARG A 18 23.84 12.17 -20.78
C ARG A 18 23.66 11.95 -19.28
N LEU A 19 23.22 10.75 -18.88
CA LEU A 19 23.00 10.42 -17.47
C LEU A 19 24.31 10.39 -16.68
N ARG A 20 25.42 9.98 -17.28
CA ARG A 20 26.74 10.04 -16.64
C ARG A 20 27.22 11.47 -16.44
N GLN A 21 27.02 12.33 -17.43
CA GLN A 21 27.46 13.73 -17.37
C GLN A 21 26.60 14.57 -16.41
N ALA A 22 25.29 14.31 -16.36
CA ALA A 22 24.35 15.06 -15.53
C ALA A 22 24.24 14.56 -14.09
N ALA A 23 24.91 13.45 -13.73
CA ALA A 23 24.80 12.88 -12.40
C ALA A 23 25.58 13.68 -11.36
N GLU A 24 24.90 14.06 -10.29
CA GLU A 24 25.48 14.70 -9.10
C GLU A 24 26.39 13.76 -8.29
N ARG A 25 26.34 12.45 -8.59
CA ARG A 25 27.09 11.40 -7.89
C ARG A 25 27.81 10.51 -8.91
N PRO A 26 28.95 9.89 -8.53
CA PRO A 26 29.65 8.96 -9.42
C PRO A 26 28.73 7.82 -9.84
N VAL A 27 28.40 7.77 -11.13
CA VAL A 27 27.64 6.67 -11.72
C VAL A 27 28.56 5.46 -11.83
N VAL A 28 28.10 4.31 -11.36
CA VAL A 28 28.83 3.05 -11.43
C VAL A 28 28.23 2.08 -12.44
N GLY A 29 26.95 2.28 -12.82
CA GLY A 29 26.26 1.46 -13.81
C GLY A 29 24.96 2.06 -14.30
N ILE A 30 24.57 1.70 -15.52
CA ILE A 30 23.29 2.06 -16.12
C ILE A 30 22.70 0.80 -16.76
N LEU A 31 21.51 0.40 -16.30
CA LEU A 31 20.80 -0.77 -16.80
C LEU A 31 19.48 -0.35 -17.46
N LEU A 32 19.21 -0.90 -18.63
CA LEU A 32 17.91 -0.86 -19.26
C LEU A 32 17.00 -1.94 -18.67
N ARG A 33 15.76 -1.54 -18.37
CA ARG A 33 14.69 -2.40 -17.84
C ARG A 33 13.51 -2.43 -18.81
N GLY A 34 12.37 -2.94 -18.34
CA GLY A 34 11.10 -2.78 -19.04
C GLY A 34 11.00 -3.55 -20.36
N SER A 35 10.13 -3.07 -21.25
CA SER A 35 9.84 -3.72 -22.53
C SER A 35 11.03 -3.66 -23.50
N HIS A 36 11.83 -2.59 -23.46
CA HIS A 36 13.04 -2.47 -24.29
C HIS A 36 14.11 -3.50 -23.92
N ALA A 37 14.37 -3.75 -22.62
CA ALA A 37 15.27 -4.81 -22.21
C ALA A 37 14.80 -6.20 -22.65
N ARG A 38 13.47 -6.42 -22.67
CA ARG A 38 12.84 -7.66 -23.14
C ARG A 38 12.72 -7.78 -24.66
N ARG A 39 13.11 -6.75 -25.43
CA ARG A 39 12.88 -6.68 -26.89
C ARG A 39 11.40 -6.83 -27.29
N ALA A 40 10.51 -6.30 -26.46
CA ALA A 40 9.06 -6.34 -26.63
C ALA A 40 8.43 -4.94 -26.58
N ALA A 41 9.23 -3.91 -26.85
CA ALA A 41 8.76 -2.52 -26.88
C ALA A 41 7.83 -2.28 -28.07
N THR A 42 6.91 -1.33 -27.87
CA THR A 42 5.98 -0.84 -28.90
C THR A 42 6.16 0.68 -29.05
N ALA A 43 5.45 1.29 -30.00
CA ALA A 43 5.48 2.74 -30.21
C ALA A 43 5.06 3.56 -28.97
N HIS A 44 4.41 2.94 -27.98
CA HIS A 44 3.96 3.59 -26.74
C HIS A 44 4.75 3.15 -25.51
N SER A 45 5.83 2.37 -25.69
CA SER A 45 6.68 1.97 -24.58
C SER A 45 7.55 3.13 -24.11
N ASP A 46 7.66 3.27 -22.80
CA ASP A 46 8.65 4.09 -22.16
C ASP A 46 9.99 3.37 -22.04
N VAL A 47 11.05 4.16 -21.89
CA VAL A 47 12.41 3.67 -21.65
C VAL A 47 12.66 3.72 -20.15
N ASP A 48 12.74 2.55 -19.52
CA ASP A 48 13.06 2.40 -18.10
C ASP A 48 14.57 2.20 -17.89
N LEU A 49 15.21 3.11 -17.16
CA LEU A 49 16.63 3.06 -16.83
C LEU A 49 16.85 3.00 -15.31
N ASP A 50 17.61 2.02 -14.84
CA ASP A 50 18.20 2.02 -13.51
C ASP A 50 19.60 2.65 -13.59
N VAL A 51 19.85 3.69 -12.79
CA VAL A 51 21.17 4.34 -12.68
C VAL A 51 21.74 4.00 -11.32
N LEU A 52 22.80 3.19 -11.30
CA LEU A 52 23.52 2.83 -10.09
C LEU A 52 24.58 3.88 -9.80
N VAL A 53 24.61 4.38 -8.56
CA VAL A 53 25.59 5.37 -8.10
C VAL A 53 26.40 4.84 -6.91
N GLY A 54 27.63 5.32 -6.75
CA GLY A 54 28.47 5.02 -5.60
C GLY A 54 28.17 5.90 -4.38
N GLY A 55 28.75 5.53 -3.23
CA GLY A 55 28.76 6.35 -2.01
C GLY A 55 27.61 6.07 -1.04
N ALA A 56 27.27 7.07 -0.22
CA ALA A 56 26.21 6.99 0.80
C ALA A 56 24.83 6.61 0.22
N PRO A 57 23.89 6.13 1.06
CA PRO A 57 22.53 5.78 0.62
C PRO A 57 21.87 6.89 -0.21
N TYR A 58 21.27 6.51 -1.34
CA TYR A 58 20.67 7.44 -2.28
C TYR A 58 19.56 6.77 -3.09
N ALA A 59 18.46 7.49 -3.28
CA ALA A 59 17.39 7.07 -4.16
C ALA A 59 16.69 8.30 -4.75
N ALA A 60 16.59 8.35 -6.07
CA ALA A 60 15.83 9.36 -6.78
C ALA A 60 15.07 8.72 -7.96
N ARG A 61 13.95 9.32 -8.34
CA ARG A 61 13.26 9.04 -9.60
C ARG A 61 13.14 10.33 -10.37
N ARG A 62 13.51 10.30 -11.65
CA ARG A 62 13.34 11.40 -12.59
C ARG A 62 12.61 10.87 -13.81
N ALA A 63 11.77 11.71 -14.42
CA ALA A 63 11.07 11.41 -15.65
C ALA A 63 11.41 12.49 -16.67
N TYR A 64 11.56 12.09 -17.92
CA TYR A 64 11.85 12.97 -19.03
C TYR A 64 10.91 12.65 -20.19
N LEU A 65 10.61 13.67 -20.99
CA LEU A 65 10.02 13.52 -22.31
C LEU A 65 11.12 13.92 -23.29
N ASP A 66 11.57 12.97 -24.10
CA ASP A 66 12.61 13.18 -25.09
C ASP A 66 11.98 13.23 -26.47
N GLU A 67 12.28 14.29 -27.23
CA GLU A 67 11.83 14.42 -28.61
C GLU A 67 13.00 14.06 -29.53
N SER A 68 12.88 12.93 -30.22
CA SER A 68 13.89 12.47 -31.18
C SER A 68 13.21 11.91 -32.42
N ALA A 69 13.74 12.26 -33.60
CA ALA A 69 13.20 11.87 -34.91
C ALA A 69 11.67 12.11 -35.07
N GLY A 70 11.15 13.17 -34.45
CA GLY A 70 9.71 13.52 -34.51
C GLY A 70 8.80 12.67 -33.61
N GLN A 71 9.37 11.83 -32.74
CA GLN A 71 8.64 11.05 -31.74
C GLN A 71 8.98 11.54 -30.32
N VAL A 72 7.95 11.70 -29.50
CA VAL A 72 8.10 11.96 -28.05
C VAL A 72 8.16 10.63 -27.31
N THR A 73 9.24 10.41 -26.58
CA THR A 73 9.48 9.19 -25.80
C THR A 73 9.55 9.53 -24.32
N HIS A 74 8.78 8.82 -23.50
CA HIS A 74 8.91 8.90 -22.04
C HIS A 74 10.13 8.11 -21.57
N VAL A 75 11.03 8.76 -20.84
CA VAL A 75 12.22 8.13 -20.25
C VAL A 75 12.13 8.23 -18.74
N SER A 76 12.01 7.08 -18.09
CA SER A 76 11.92 6.93 -16.64
C SER A 76 13.28 6.50 -16.09
N VAL A 77 13.83 7.28 -15.16
CA VAL A 77 15.16 7.05 -14.59
C VAL A 77 15.05 6.86 -13.08
N ALA A 78 15.38 5.65 -12.63
CA ALA A 78 15.49 5.31 -11.22
C ALA A 78 16.96 5.28 -10.81
N ALA A 79 17.43 6.35 -10.17
CA ALA A 79 18.81 6.42 -9.67
C ALA A 79 18.88 5.92 -8.21
N ARG A 80 19.80 5.00 -7.91
CA ARG A 80 19.99 4.43 -6.56
C ARG A 80 21.43 4.09 -6.26
N ASP A 81 21.81 4.15 -5.01
CA ASP A 81 23.06 3.52 -4.59
C ASP A 81 23.00 1.99 -4.76
N VAL A 82 24.15 1.36 -5.00
CA VAL A 82 24.23 -0.08 -5.27
C VAL A 82 23.64 -0.93 -4.13
N ARG A 83 23.87 -0.54 -2.86
CA ARG A 83 23.39 -1.32 -1.71
C ARG A 83 21.87 -1.30 -1.63
N SER A 84 21.25 -0.13 -1.78
CA SER A 84 19.78 0.00 -1.83
C SER A 84 19.18 -0.71 -3.04
N TRP A 85 19.90 -0.74 -4.17
CA TRP A 85 19.47 -1.49 -5.34
C TRP A 85 19.50 -3.01 -5.10
N VAL A 86 20.59 -3.55 -4.55
CA VAL A 86 20.68 -4.98 -4.17
C VAL A 86 19.62 -5.34 -3.15
N HIS A 87 19.43 -4.51 -2.11
CA HIS A 87 18.38 -4.74 -1.11
C HIS A 87 17.00 -4.84 -1.77
N ARG A 88 16.66 -3.92 -2.68
CA ARG A 88 15.39 -3.97 -3.42
C ARG A 88 15.23 -5.25 -4.25
N LEU A 89 16.30 -5.75 -4.87
CA LEU A 89 16.25 -7.02 -5.60
C LEU A 89 15.96 -8.20 -4.67
N GLY A 90 16.31 -8.08 -3.39
CA GLY A 90 15.92 -9.02 -2.34
C GLY A 90 14.47 -8.93 -1.87
N GLU A 91 13.70 -7.94 -2.34
CA GLU A 91 12.30 -7.75 -1.95
C GLU A 91 11.35 -8.25 -3.06
N PRO A 92 10.18 -8.82 -2.70
CA PRO A 92 9.17 -9.19 -3.69
C PRO A 92 8.68 -8.00 -4.53
N ALA A 93 8.19 -8.30 -5.74
CA ALA A 93 7.65 -7.29 -6.63
C ALA A 93 6.14 -7.11 -6.44
N ASP A 94 5.72 -5.91 -6.06
CA ASP A 94 4.32 -5.49 -5.84
C ASP A 94 3.39 -5.75 -7.04
N TRP A 95 3.91 -5.68 -8.26
CA TRP A 95 3.16 -5.91 -9.50
C TRP A 95 3.01 -7.38 -9.88
N ALA A 96 3.69 -8.30 -9.17
CA ALA A 96 3.83 -9.69 -9.58
C ALA A 96 2.80 -10.65 -8.96
N PHE A 97 1.81 -10.12 -8.22
CA PHE A 97 0.79 -10.94 -7.53
C PHE A 97 1.41 -11.97 -6.57
N GLY A 98 2.53 -11.62 -5.93
CA GLY A 98 3.29 -12.52 -5.05
C GLY A 98 4.12 -13.59 -5.76
N LEU A 99 4.12 -13.62 -7.11
CA LEU A 99 4.94 -14.56 -7.87
C LEU A 99 6.40 -14.05 -7.99
N PRO A 100 7.39 -14.96 -7.96
CA PRO A 100 8.79 -14.58 -8.10
C PRO A 100 9.11 -14.05 -9.50
N VAL A 101 9.95 -13.02 -9.55
CA VAL A 101 10.30 -12.32 -10.79
C VAL A 101 11.64 -12.78 -11.33
N THR A 102 11.72 -12.92 -12.65
CA THR A 102 12.92 -13.18 -13.42
C THR A 102 12.85 -12.31 -14.66
N ALA A 103 13.25 -11.03 -14.53
CA ALA A 103 13.05 -10.02 -15.56
C ALA A 103 14.36 -9.70 -16.30
N PRO A 104 14.41 -9.79 -17.64
CA PRO A 104 15.58 -9.37 -18.41
C PRO A 104 15.99 -7.94 -18.09
N ALA A 105 17.30 -7.74 -17.99
CA ALA A 105 17.93 -6.44 -17.89
C ALA A 105 19.09 -6.37 -18.89
N ARG A 106 19.43 -5.17 -19.35
CA ARG A 106 20.56 -4.98 -20.26
C ARG A 106 21.47 -3.91 -19.73
N LEU A 107 22.71 -4.27 -19.43
CA LEU A 107 23.73 -3.30 -19.05
C LEU A 107 24.03 -2.41 -20.27
N LEU A 108 23.78 -1.10 -20.14
CA LEU A 108 24.13 -0.11 -21.17
C LEU A 108 25.54 0.44 -20.93
N TRP A 109 25.89 0.64 -19.66
CA TRP A 109 27.21 1.12 -19.26
C TRP A 109 27.55 0.67 -17.84
N ALA A 110 28.82 0.43 -17.57
CA ALA A 110 29.34 0.23 -16.22
C ALA A 110 30.76 0.78 -16.10
N ASP A 111 31.08 1.24 -14.90
CA ASP A 111 32.47 1.41 -14.49
C ASP A 111 33.18 0.04 -14.54
N PRO A 112 34.41 -0.06 -15.09
CA PRO A 112 35.12 -1.34 -15.25
C PRO A 112 35.29 -2.14 -13.96
N HIS A 113 35.45 -1.46 -12.81
CA HIS A 113 35.56 -2.13 -11.51
C HIS A 113 34.23 -2.73 -11.05
N TRP A 114 33.11 -2.11 -11.41
CA TRP A 114 31.78 -2.57 -11.03
C TRP A 114 31.19 -3.57 -12.00
N ARG A 115 31.57 -3.54 -13.28
CA ARG A 115 30.98 -4.35 -14.35
C ARG A 115 30.79 -5.83 -13.97
N PRO A 116 31.79 -6.56 -13.42
CA PRO A 116 31.60 -7.98 -13.08
C PRO A 116 30.52 -8.24 -12.02
N ARG A 117 30.15 -7.22 -11.23
CA ARG A 117 29.17 -7.31 -10.14
C ARG A 117 27.75 -6.89 -10.55
N ILE A 118 27.61 -6.14 -11.65
CA ILE A 118 26.34 -5.53 -12.06
C ILE A 118 25.92 -5.87 -13.50
N ASP A 119 26.76 -6.57 -14.26
CA ASP A 119 26.40 -7.13 -15.57
C ASP A 119 25.49 -8.34 -15.38
N LEU A 120 24.27 -8.07 -14.94
CA LEU A 120 23.23 -9.06 -14.67
C LEU A 120 22.29 -9.10 -15.87
N PRO A 121 22.27 -10.18 -16.68
CA PRO A 121 21.37 -10.30 -17.83
C PRO A 121 19.90 -10.42 -17.41
N VAL A 122 19.67 -10.79 -16.15
CA VAL A 122 18.36 -10.97 -15.55
C VAL A 122 18.40 -10.45 -14.12
N LEU A 123 17.34 -9.78 -13.72
CA LEU A 123 17.11 -9.34 -12.36
C LEU A 123 16.02 -10.18 -11.74
N CYS A 124 16.38 -10.84 -10.64
CA CYS A 124 15.50 -11.71 -9.89
C CYS A 124 14.96 -10.98 -8.67
N GLN A 125 13.69 -11.24 -8.35
CA GLN A 125 13.09 -10.85 -7.08
C GLN A 125 12.36 -12.06 -6.50
N PRO A 126 12.38 -12.26 -5.18
CA PRO A 126 11.73 -13.40 -4.56
C PRO A 126 10.21 -13.34 -4.70
N ALA A 127 9.58 -14.47 -4.39
CA ALA A 127 8.14 -14.55 -4.23
C ALA A 127 7.72 -13.88 -2.92
N GLU A 128 6.47 -13.44 -2.83
CA GLU A 128 5.91 -13.11 -1.53
C GLU A 128 5.68 -14.40 -0.71
N PRO A 129 5.83 -14.32 0.62
CA PRO A 129 5.33 -15.34 1.54
C PRO A 129 3.84 -15.65 1.30
N PRO A 130 3.35 -16.89 1.52
CA PRO A 130 1.95 -17.22 1.29
C PRO A 130 1.04 -16.43 2.24
N ARG A 131 0.18 -15.55 1.71
CA ARG A 131 -0.66 -14.65 2.51
C ARG A 131 -2.01 -15.30 2.90
N LEU A 132 -1.95 -16.49 3.52
CA LEU A 132 -3.14 -17.28 3.87
C LEU A 132 -4.03 -16.55 4.89
N GLU A 133 -3.44 -15.98 5.94
CA GLU A 133 -4.17 -15.23 6.98
C GLU A 133 -5.01 -14.12 6.34
N GLU A 134 -4.37 -13.27 5.52
CA GLU A 134 -5.05 -12.14 4.91
C GLU A 134 -6.12 -12.60 3.90
N MET A 135 -5.90 -13.70 3.18
CA MET A 135 -6.92 -14.29 2.32
C MET A 135 -8.17 -14.68 3.12
N ILE A 136 -7.99 -15.32 4.28
CA ILE A 136 -9.10 -15.72 5.18
C ILE A 136 -9.76 -14.50 5.81
N ALA A 137 -8.99 -13.52 6.28
CA ALA A 137 -9.51 -12.27 6.83
C ALA A 137 -10.31 -11.49 5.79
N THR A 138 -9.84 -11.45 4.53
CA THR A 138 -10.51 -10.76 3.42
C THR A 138 -11.81 -11.47 3.03
N LEU A 139 -11.87 -12.80 3.08
CA LEU A 139 -13.13 -13.53 2.91
C LEU A 139 -14.14 -13.15 4.01
N GLY A 140 -13.68 -13.01 5.26
CA GLY A 140 -14.50 -12.53 6.37
C GLY A 140 -15.07 -11.12 6.14
N LYS A 141 -14.24 -10.20 5.63
CA LYS A 141 -14.68 -8.84 5.23
C LYS A 141 -15.74 -8.89 4.12
N ALA A 142 -15.56 -9.74 3.12
CA ALA A 142 -16.55 -9.95 2.06
C ALA A 142 -17.87 -10.52 2.62
N ALA A 143 -17.81 -11.43 3.59
CA ALA A 143 -18.98 -11.98 4.26
C ALA A 143 -19.75 -10.91 5.05
N ALA A 144 -19.03 -10.07 5.81
CA ALA A 144 -19.61 -8.96 6.56
C ALA A 144 -20.29 -7.93 5.65
N ALA A 145 -19.61 -7.51 4.56
CA ALA A 145 -20.17 -6.60 3.57
C ALA A 145 -21.44 -7.19 2.92
N ARG A 146 -21.44 -8.49 2.62
CA ARG A 146 -22.62 -9.20 2.10
C ARG A 146 -23.78 -9.17 3.10
N ALA A 147 -23.53 -9.43 4.39
CA ALA A 147 -24.55 -9.39 5.43
C ALA A 147 -25.16 -7.99 5.60
N ALA A 148 -24.35 -6.94 5.42
CA ALA A 148 -24.79 -5.55 5.43
C ALA A 148 -25.43 -5.07 4.12
N ALA A 149 -25.58 -5.96 3.11
CA ALA A 149 -26.01 -5.61 1.75
C ALA A 149 -25.14 -4.51 1.08
N ASP A 150 -23.90 -4.33 1.53
CA ASP A 150 -22.93 -3.41 0.94
C ASP A 150 -22.33 -4.00 -0.34
N ARG A 151 -22.89 -3.58 -1.48
CA ARG A 151 -22.47 -4.06 -2.80
C ARG A 151 -21.05 -3.64 -3.14
N LEU A 152 -20.60 -2.46 -2.71
CA LEU A 152 -19.25 -1.97 -3.02
C LEU A 152 -18.22 -2.65 -2.14
N GLY A 153 -18.50 -2.82 -0.85
CA GLY A 153 -17.64 -3.56 0.07
C GLY A 153 -17.41 -5.00 -0.38
N VAL A 154 -18.44 -5.71 -0.85
CA VAL A 154 -18.23 -7.06 -1.41
C VAL A 154 -17.31 -7.01 -2.62
N ARG A 155 -17.52 -6.09 -3.57
CA ARG A 155 -16.70 -5.99 -4.78
C ARG A 155 -15.23 -5.70 -4.47
N LEU A 156 -14.98 -4.76 -3.54
CA LEU A 156 -13.63 -4.43 -3.10
C LEU A 156 -12.96 -5.64 -2.44
N ALA A 157 -13.61 -6.24 -1.45
CA ALA A 157 -13.05 -7.37 -0.72
C ALA A 157 -12.79 -8.59 -1.60
N VAL A 158 -13.69 -8.95 -2.53
CA VAL A 158 -13.44 -10.10 -3.42
C VAL A 158 -12.33 -9.83 -4.44
N ALA A 159 -12.16 -8.56 -4.87
CA ALA A 159 -11.07 -8.18 -5.77
C ALA A 159 -9.72 -8.26 -5.06
N ASP A 160 -9.65 -7.83 -3.80
CA ASP A 160 -8.46 -7.96 -2.97
C ASP A 160 -8.14 -9.44 -2.72
N LEU A 161 -9.13 -10.26 -2.36
CA LEU A 161 -8.98 -11.70 -2.17
C LEU A 161 -8.39 -12.38 -3.42
N ALA A 162 -8.90 -12.06 -4.61
CA ALA A 162 -8.41 -12.63 -5.85
C ALA A 162 -6.94 -12.26 -6.14
N ARG A 163 -6.47 -11.09 -5.69
CA ARG A 163 -5.05 -10.69 -5.82
C ARG A 163 -4.13 -11.51 -4.92
N LEU A 164 -4.65 -12.05 -3.82
CA LEU A 164 -3.90 -12.87 -2.86
C LEU A 164 -3.75 -14.32 -3.30
N CYS A 165 -4.71 -14.85 -4.08
CA CYS A 165 -4.73 -16.25 -4.51
C CYS A 165 -3.39 -16.76 -5.06
N PRO A 166 -2.67 -16.03 -5.94
CA PRO A 166 -1.43 -16.57 -6.50
C PRO A 166 -0.30 -16.70 -5.47
N SER A 167 -0.19 -15.79 -4.50
CA SER A 167 0.79 -15.90 -3.41
C SER A 167 0.53 -17.12 -2.53
N VAL A 168 -0.76 -17.41 -2.25
CA VAL A 168 -1.18 -18.54 -1.40
C VAL A 168 -0.99 -19.87 -2.12
N LEU A 169 -1.28 -19.94 -3.42
CA LEU A 169 -1.12 -21.15 -4.23
C LEU A 169 0.34 -21.39 -4.68
N ARG A 170 1.24 -20.44 -4.45
CA ARG A 170 2.64 -20.51 -4.91
C ARG A 170 3.42 -21.72 -4.39
N PRO A 171 3.29 -22.20 -3.13
CA PRO A 171 3.94 -23.43 -2.69
C PRO A 171 3.61 -24.64 -3.56
N ALA A 172 2.38 -24.74 -4.07
CA ALA A 172 1.94 -25.77 -5.01
C ALA A 172 2.37 -25.50 -6.47
N ASN A 173 2.95 -24.32 -6.76
CA ASN A 173 3.35 -23.87 -8.09
C ASN A 173 4.81 -23.31 -8.09
N PRO A 174 5.81 -24.06 -7.58
CA PRO A 174 7.14 -23.51 -7.27
C PRO A 174 7.95 -23.11 -8.51
N SER A 175 7.61 -23.62 -9.69
CA SER A 175 8.30 -23.36 -10.96
C SER A 175 7.81 -22.09 -11.67
N VAL A 176 6.69 -21.52 -11.27
CA VAL A 176 6.13 -20.33 -11.92
C VAL A 176 7.02 -19.12 -11.64
N ARG A 177 7.49 -18.45 -12.71
CA ARG A 177 8.32 -17.24 -12.68
C ARG A 177 7.76 -16.25 -13.69
N VAL A 178 7.86 -14.96 -13.38
CA VAL A 178 7.24 -13.90 -14.21
C VAL A 178 8.25 -12.81 -14.55
N HIS A 179 8.11 -12.18 -15.72
CA HIS A 179 9.10 -11.22 -16.23
C HIS A 179 8.51 -9.84 -16.58
N SER A 180 7.20 -9.68 -16.43
CA SER A 180 6.47 -8.44 -16.66
C SER A 180 5.12 -8.47 -15.95
N ARG A 181 4.51 -7.31 -15.72
CA ARG A 181 3.17 -7.22 -15.12
C ARG A 181 2.11 -7.99 -15.90
N ARG A 182 2.16 -7.94 -17.24
CA ARG A 182 1.21 -8.67 -18.10
C ARG A 182 1.40 -10.18 -18.02
N ALA A 183 2.65 -10.65 -17.96
CA ALA A 183 2.98 -12.05 -17.79
C ALA A 183 2.59 -12.54 -16.39
N ALA A 184 2.82 -11.72 -15.36
CA ALA A 184 2.39 -12.01 -13.99
C ALA A 184 0.88 -12.16 -13.90
N PHE A 185 0.13 -11.25 -14.51
CA PHE A 185 -1.33 -11.36 -14.59
C PHE A 185 -1.79 -12.61 -15.35
N ALA A 186 -1.11 -12.99 -16.44
CA ALA A 186 -1.42 -14.23 -17.16
C ALA A 186 -1.18 -15.47 -16.29
N ALA A 187 -0.01 -15.54 -15.65
CA ALA A 187 0.38 -16.65 -14.78
C ALA A 187 -0.55 -16.76 -13.56
N ALA A 188 -0.93 -15.62 -12.97
CA ALA A 188 -1.87 -15.57 -11.85
C ALA A 188 -3.24 -16.16 -12.18
N LEU A 189 -3.68 -16.13 -13.45
CA LEU A 189 -4.94 -16.72 -13.91
C LEU A 189 -4.82 -18.20 -14.30
N GLU A 190 -3.61 -18.65 -14.65
CA GLU A 190 -3.32 -19.96 -15.28
C GLU A 190 -2.29 -20.75 -14.47
N LEU A 191 -2.41 -20.74 -13.14
CA LEU A 191 -1.54 -21.53 -12.28
C LEU A 191 -1.73 -23.03 -12.60
N PRO A 192 -0.64 -23.80 -12.83
CA PRO A 192 -0.72 -25.23 -13.11
C PRO A 192 -1.52 -26.05 -12.09
N VAL A 193 -1.35 -25.73 -10.80
CA VAL A 193 -2.09 -26.31 -9.68
C VAL A 193 -3.02 -25.23 -9.13
N ALA A 194 -4.31 -25.37 -9.41
CA ALA A 194 -5.34 -24.41 -9.02
C ALA A 194 -6.71 -25.09 -8.80
N PRO A 195 -7.62 -24.44 -8.05
CA PRO A 195 -8.99 -24.93 -7.87
C PRO A 195 -9.76 -25.14 -9.19
N PRO A 196 -10.76 -26.04 -9.23
CA PRO A 196 -11.66 -26.15 -10.37
C PRO A 196 -12.37 -24.82 -10.66
N GLY A 197 -12.36 -24.39 -11.93
CA GLY A 197 -12.98 -23.11 -12.33
C GLY A 197 -12.20 -21.85 -11.95
N TYR A 198 -10.97 -21.98 -11.42
CA TYR A 198 -10.15 -20.90 -10.90
C TYR A 198 -10.07 -19.67 -11.80
N ARG A 199 -9.74 -19.83 -13.10
CA ARG A 199 -9.66 -18.70 -14.05
C ARG A 199 -10.95 -17.89 -14.10
N THR A 200 -12.10 -18.57 -14.16
CA THR A 200 -13.41 -17.91 -14.26
C THR A 200 -13.72 -17.14 -12.98
N ASP A 201 -13.47 -17.75 -11.83
CA ASP A 201 -13.72 -17.14 -10.53
C ASP A 201 -12.78 -15.95 -10.28
N MET A 202 -11.50 -16.06 -10.63
CA MET A 202 -10.54 -14.96 -10.61
C MET A 202 -11.00 -13.78 -11.46
N LEU A 203 -11.42 -14.01 -12.71
CA LEU A 203 -11.90 -12.95 -13.59
C LEU A 203 -13.16 -12.24 -13.07
N LEU A 204 -14.07 -13.00 -12.45
CA LEU A 204 -15.26 -12.43 -11.81
C LEU A 204 -14.89 -11.57 -10.60
N CYS A 205 -14.07 -12.11 -9.67
CA CYS A 205 -13.68 -11.42 -8.45
C CYS A 205 -12.83 -10.17 -8.73
N LEU A 206 -11.94 -10.22 -9.72
CA LEU A 206 -11.14 -9.06 -10.15
C LEU A 206 -11.96 -7.99 -10.90
N GLY A 207 -13.25 -8.22 -11.14
CA GLY A 207 -14.11 -7.28 -11.86
C GLY A 207 -13.85 -7.22 -13.37
N LEU A 208 -13.12 -8.19 -13.92
CA LEU A 208 -12.82 -8.30 -15.35
C LEU A 208 -13.91 -9.05 -16.12
N ARG A 209 -14.89 -9.61 -15.40
CA ARG A 209 -16.17 -10.06 -15.94
C ARG A 209 -17.31 -9.47 -15.11
N PRO A 210 -18.43 -9.07 -15.73
CA PRO A 210 -19.59 -8.60 -15.00
C PRO A 210 -20.17 -9.75 -14.16
N GLY A 211 -20.68 -9.42 -12.98
CA GLY A 211 -21.33 -10.37 -12.09
C GLY A 211 -22.10 -9.67 -10.98
N ALA A 212 -23.20 -10.27 -10.54
CA ALA A 212 -23.96 -9.84 -9.38
C ALA A 212 -23.22 -10.18 -8.08
N THR A 213 -23.49 -9.44 -7.00
CA THR A 213 -22.82 -9.62 -5.70
C THR A 213 -22.86 -11.06 -5.18
N GLY A 214 -23.97 -11.79 -5.39
CA GLY A 214 -24.06 -13.21 -5.04
C GLY A 214 -23.14 -14.13 -5.86
N GLN A 215 -22.92 -13.84 -7.14
CA GLN A 215 -22.01 -14.59 -7.99
C GLN A 215 -20.55 -14.35 -7.59
N LEU A 216 -20.20 -13.09 -7.29
CA LEU A 216 -18.87 -12.70 -6.80
C LEU A 216 -18.56 -13.38 -5.46
N TRP A 217 -19.51 -13.36 -4.52
CA TRP A 217 -19.39 -14.07 -3.25
C TRP A 217 -19.17 -15.57 -3.45
N ALA A 218 -19.98 -16.22 -4.29
CA ALA A 218 -19.86 -17.65 -4.55
C ALA A 218 -18.51 -18.01 -5.19
N ALA A 219 -18.00 -17.16 -6.09
CA ALA A 219 -16.67 -17.31 -6.68
C ALA A 219 -15.57 -17.17 -5.62
N ALA A 220 -15.63 -16.16 -4.76
CA ALA A 220 -14.65 -15.97 -3.69
C ALA A 220 -14.60 -17.16 -2.71
N VAL A 221 -15.76 -17.70 -2.33
CA VAL A 221 -15.84 -18.90 -1.48
C VAL A 221 -15.21 -20.11 -2.18
N ARG A 222 -15.49 -20.33 -3.47
CA ARG A 222 -14.88 -21.43 -4.24
C ARG A 222 -13.37 -21.30 -4.36
N LEU A 223 -12.86 -20.09 -4.59
CA LEU A 223 -11.42 -19.83 -4.63
C LEU A 223 -10.76 -20.24 -3.32
N VAL A 224 -11.27 -19.77 -2.18
CA VAL A 224 -10.69 -20.10 -0.87
C VAL A 224 -10.84 -21.59 -0.56
N ALA A 225 -12.06 -22.13 -0.63
CA ALA A 225 -12.33 -23.53 -0.28
C ALA A 225 -11.56 -24.52 -1.17
N GLY A 226 -11.38 -24.20 -2.44
CA GLY A 226 -10.58 -25.02 -3.35
C GLY A 226 -9.07 -24.87 -3.14
N THR A 227 -8.59 -23.72 -2.64
CA THR A 227 -7.17 -23.50 -2.36
C THR A 227 -6.69 -24.27 -1.13
N LEU A 228 -7.47 -24.31 -0.05
CA LEU A 228 -7.07 -24.96 1.21
C LEU A 228 -6.52 -26.40 1.04
N PRO A 229 -7.18 -27.34 0.34
CA PRO A 229 -6.65 -28.69 0.17
C PRO A 229 -5.35 -28.72 -0.66
N LEU A 230 -5.15 -27.79 -1.60
CA LEU A 230 -3.96 -27.74 -2.45
C LEU A 230 -2.72 -27.27 -1.69
N ILE A 231 -2.91 -26.43 -0.67
CA ILE A 231 -1.81 -25.87 0.13
C ILE A 231 -1.56 -26.64 1.43
N ARG A 232 -2.46 -27.53 1.84
CA ARG A 232 -2.35 -28.34 3.06
C ARG A 232 -1.04 -29.14 3.16
N PRO A 233 -0.50 -29.74 2.08
CA PRO A 233 0.80 -30.41 2.14
C PRO A 233 1.98 -29.48 2.48
N TYR A 234 1.79 -28.17 2.37
CA TYR A 234 2.79 -27.13 2.61
C TYR A 234 2.55 -26.40 3.93
N ALA A 235 1.90 -27.05 4.90
CA ALA A 235 1.56 -26.45 6.19
C ALA A 235 2.77 -25.92 6.98
N GLU A 236 3.95 -26.55 6.84
CA GLU A 236 5.19 -26.05 7.45
C GLU A 236 5.57 -24.67 6.89
N GLU A 237 5.53 -24.50 5.57
CA GLU A 237 5.80 -23.21 4.93
C GLU A 237 4.74 -22.14 5.27
N ILE A 238 3.49 -22.57 5.47
CA ILE A 238 2.43 -21.70 5.99
C ILE A 238 2.72 -21.30 7.44
N ALA A 239 3.24 -22.20 8.27
CA ALA A 239 3.54 -21.93 9.67
C ALA A 239 4.62 -20.85 9.84
N ASP A 240 5.64 -20.87 8.99
CA ASP A 240 6.73 -19.87 8.98
C ASP A 240 6.21 -18.44 8.74
N THR A 241 5.06 -18.30 8.10
CA THR A 241 4.58 -17.02 7.54
C THR A 241 3.29 -16.54 8.19
N ALA A 242 2.38 -17.45 8.55
CA ALA A 242 1.09 -17.16 9.14
C ALA A 242 0.93 -17.71 10.57
N GLY A 243 1.99 -18.34 11.11
CA GLY A 243 2.03 -18.87 12.46
C GLY A 243 1.53 -20.32 12.58
N PRO A 244 1.96 -21.03 13.64
CA PRO A 244 1.69 -22.46 13.82
C PRO A 244 0.21 -22.76 14.00
N ASP A 245 -0.56 -21.86 14.62
CA ASP A 245 -1.99 -22.08 14.88
C ASP A 245 -2.80 -22.12 13.58
N LEU A 246 -2.51 -21.23 12.63
CA LEU A 246 -3.21 -21.21 11.35
C LEU A 246 -2.84 -22.42 10.50
N ALA A 247 -1.57 -22.83 10.51
CA ALA A 247 -1.12 -24.06 9.87
C ALA A 247 -1.78 -25.30 10.47
N ALA A 248 -1.89 -25.39 11.80
CA ALA A 248 -2.61 -26.46 12.47
C ALA A 248 -4.11 -26.46 12.08
N ALA A 249 -4.75 -25.29 12.05
CA ALA A 249 -6.13 -25.13 11.61
C ALA A 249 -6.36 -25.49 10.13
N LEU A 250 -5.34 -25.30 9.29
CA LEU A 250 -5.32 -25.76 7.90
C LEU A 250 -5.29 -27.28 7.85
N VAL A 251 -4.45 -27.94 8.65
CA VAL A 251 -4.28 -29.40 8.65
C VAL A 251 -5.47 -30.13 9.27
N ASP A 252 -5.94 -29.66 10.43
CA ASP A 252 -7.01 -30.30 11.23
C ASP A 252 -8.44 -30.03 10.71
N GLY A 253 -8.57 -29.19 9.67
CA GLY A 253 -9.84 -28.87 9.02
C GLY A 253 -10.70 -27.81 9.72
N ARG A 254 -10.17 -27.11 10.73
CA ARG A 254 -10.85 -25.93 11.30
C ARG A 254 -11.04 -24.83 10.25
N LEU A 255 -10.08 -24.60 9.35
CA LEU A 255 -10.24 -23.62 8.28
C LEU A 255 -11.37 -23.99 7.30
N ASP A 256 -11.49 -25.26 6.91
CA ASP A 256 -12.60 -25.71 6.06
C ASP A 256 -13.95 -25.44 6.71
N ARG A 257 -14.08 -25.75 8.02
CA ARG A 257 -15.30 -25.48 8.80
C ARG A 257 -15.58 -23.99 8.92
N TYR A 258 -14.56 -23.16 9.13
CA TYR A 258 -14.71 -21.71 9.21
C TYR A 258 -15.19 -21.11 7.89
N VAL A 259 -14.58 -21.51 6.76
CA VAL A 259 -15.01 -21.07 5.42
C VAL A 259 -16.44 -21.54 5.12
N ALA A 260 -16.78 -22.79 5.48
CA ALA A 260 -18.13 -23.31 5.33
C ALA A 260 -19.15 -22.55 6.21
N GLN A 261 -18.76 -22.12 7.42
CA GLN A 261 -19.60 -21.28 8.28
C GLN A 261 -19.90 -19.93 7.63
N LEU A 262 -18.88 -19.26 7.06
CA LEU A 262 -19.07 -17.99 6.36
C LEU A 262 -19.96 -18.14 5.11
N ALA A 263 -19.89 -19.29 4.43
CA ALA A 263 -20.68 -19.58 3.25
C ALA A 263 -22.20 -19.74 3.52
N ARG A 264 -22.61 -19.98 4.78
CA ARG A 264 -24.02 -20.19 5.12
C ARG A 264 -24.88 -18.97 4.77
N PRO A 265 -26.15 -19.16 4.39
CA PRO A 265 -27.07 -18.05 4.21
C PRO A 265 -27.20 -17.28 5.52
N VAL A 266 -27.04 -15.96 5.47
CA VAL A 266 -27.40 -15.09 6.59
C VAL A 266 -28.93 -15.12 6.67
N GLY A 267 -29.48 -15.55 7.81
CA GLY A 267 -30.92 -15.46 8.06
C GLY A 267 -31.41 -14.01 7.96
N PRO A 268 -32.72 -13.77 7.87
CA PRO A 268 -33.23 -12.40 7.89
C PRO A 268 -32.72 -11.68 9.15
N PRO A 269 -32.34 -10.40 9.06
CA PRO A 269 -31.98 -9.64 10.25
C PRO A 269 -33.14 -9.70 11.25
N PRO A 270 -32.88 -9.81 12.57
CA PRO A 270 -33.94 -9.78 13.55
C PRO A 270 -34.72 -8.47 13.39
N HIS A 271 -36.02 -8.58 13.14
CA HIS A 271 -36.89 -7.42 13.03
C HIS A 271 -36.80 -6.60 14.32
N PRO A 272 -36.56 -5.27 14.26
CA PRO A 272 -36.78 -4.43 15.42
C PRO A 272 -38.25 -4.57 15.81
N ARG A 273 -38.51 -4.87 17.09
CA ARG A 273 -39.87 -4.97 17.63
C ARG A 273 -40.62 -3.69 17.29
N SER A 274 -41.65 -3.78 16.45
CA SER A 274 -42.52 -2.65 16.15
C SER A 274 -43.32 -2.31 17.39
N SER A 275 -43.06 -1.14 17.95
CA SER A 275 -44.01 -0.48 18.84
C SER A 275 -45.27 -0.19 18.04
N SER A 276 -46.37 -0.77 18.48
CA SER A 276 -47.72 -0.53 18.00
C SER A 276 -48.07 0.95 18.13
N GLN A 277 -48.25 1.64 17.01
CA GLN A 277 -49.14 2.80 16.94
C GLN A 277 -50.11 2.64 15.77
N SER A 278 -51.38 2.57 16.19
CA SER A 278 -52.61 2.68 15.44
C SER A 278 -52.67 3.92 14.55
N GLY A 279 -53.19 3.79 13.33
CA GLY A 279 -53.55 4.93 12.49
C GLY A 279 -54.04 4.56 11.08
N SER A 280 -55.34 4.27 10.97
CA SER A 280 -56.27 4.50 9.83
C SER A 280 -55.81 4.29 8.38
N SER A 281 -56.34 3.22 7.77
CA SER A 281 -57.09 3.15 6.51
C SER A 281 -56.95 4.27 5.45
N SER A 282 -56.50 3.90 4.24
CA SER A 282 -57.26 4.14 2.99
C SER A 282 -56.64 3.42 1.76
N GLN A 283 -57.40 2.44 1.26
CA GLN A 283 -57.74 2.07 -0.12
C GLN A 283 -56.69 1.86 -1.23
N SER A 284 -57.03 0.86 -2.05
CA SER A 284 -56.24 0.20 -3.09
C SER A 284 -56.66 0.63 -4.51
N GLY A 285 -55.66 0.95 -5.35
CA GLY A 285 -55.57 0.66 -6.80
C GLY A 285 -56.26 1.61 -7.81
N PRO A 286 -55.96 1.50 -9.14
CA PRO A 286 -54.93 0.68 -9.79
C PRO A 286 -54.04 1.42 -10.83
N LEU A 287 -53.09 0.64 -11.36
CA LEU A 287 -52.12 0.85 -12.44
C LEU A 287 -52.57 1.71 -13.63
N SER A 288 -51.65 2.54 -14.14
CA SER A 288 -51.62 3.02 -15.54
C SER A 288 -50.18 3.40 -15.97
N GLN A 289 -49.59 2.62 -16.87
CA GLN A 289 -48.57 3.04 -17.85
C GLN A 289 -49.29 3.08 -19.22
N PRO A 290 -48.87 3.82 -20.27
CA PRO A 290 -47.47 3.95 -20.74
C PRO A 290 -47.11 5.34 -21.30
N TRP A 291 -45.86 5.53 -21.77
CA TRP A 291 -45.50 6.00 -23.13
C TRP A 291 -43.97 6.19 -23.23
N LEU A 292 -43.39 5.44 -24.16
CA LEU A 292 -42.08 5.64 -24.77
C LEU A 292 -42.16 6.83 -25.74
N SER A 293 -41.16 7.71 -25.75
CA SER A 293 -40.63 8.41 -26.95
C SER A 293 -39.49 9.37 -26.54
N GLY A 294 -38.24 8.95 -26.70
CA GLY A 294 -37.07 9.86 -26.68
C GLY A 294 -36.52 10.01 -28.11
N PRO A 295 -36.04 11.19 -28.53
CA PRO A 295 -35.59 11.43 -29.90
C PRO A 295 -34.24 10.75 -30.21
N PRO A 296 -33.90 10.52 -31.50
CA PRO A 296 -32.71 9.80 -31.92
C PRO A 296 -31.41 10.62 -31.69
N PRO A 297 -30.24 9.96 -31.61
CA PRO A 297 -28.98 10.61 -31.28
C PRO A 297 -28.48 11.48 -32.44
N GLN A 298 -28.07 12.71 -32.13
CA GLN A 298 -27.35 13.61 -33.04
C GLN A 298 -25.84 13.33 -33.03
N PRO A 299 -25.12 13.57 -34.15
CA PRO A 299 -23.76 13.12 -34.36
C PRO A 299 -22.72 14.00 -33.65
N TRP A 300 -21.63 13.35 -33.25
CA TRP A 300 -20.45 13.92 -32.60
C TRP A 300 -19.82 15.07 -33.41
N ARG A 301 -19.58 16.21 -32.76
CA ARG A 301 -18.57 17.19 -33.17
C ARG A 301 -17.73 17.63 -31.98
N GLU A 302 -16.44 17.73 -32.27
CA GLU A 302 -15.31 18.05 -31.40
C GLU A 302 -15.43 19.38 -30.65
N ARG A 303 -15.10 19.34 -29.35
CA ARG A 303 -13.99 20.08 -28.70
C ARG A 303 -14.14 19.96 -27.18
N SER A 304 -13.39 19.05 -26.55
CA SER A 304 -13.30 18.99 -25.09
C SER A 304 -12.34 20.07 -24.59
N ALA A 305 -12.88 21.20 -24.17
CA ALA A 305 -12.20 22.11 -23.27
C ALA A 305 -12.15 21.47 -21.88
N VAL A 306 -10.97 21.45 -21.25
CA VAL A 306 -10.80 21.09 -19.84
C VAL A 306 -11.68 22.02 -19.00
N PRO A 307 -12.51 21.52 -18.06
CA PRO A 307 -13.33 22.40 -17.24
C PRO A 307 -12.43 23.24 -16.31
N ALA A 308 -12.58 24.56 -16.39
CA ALA A 308 -11.91 25.51 -15.50
C ALA A 308 -12.43 25.37 -14.05
N PRO A 309 -11.57 25.60 -13.03
CA PRO A 309 -12.01 25.62 -11.64
C PRO A 309 -13.05 26.73 -11.42
N ARG A 310 -14.10 26.42 -10.66
CA ARG A 310 -15.17 27.37 -10.33
C ARG A 310 -14.57 28.52 -9.50
N ALA A 311 -14.63 29.73 -10.06
CA ALA A 311 -14.16 30.95 -9.42
C ALA A 311 -15.20 31.50 -8.41
N GLY A 312 -14.69 31.99 -7.27
CA GLY A 312 -15.42 32.67 -6.19
C GLY A 312 -15.39 31.83 -4.91
N GLU A 313 -14.60 32.10 -3.86
CA GLU A 313 -13.95 33.32 -3.39
C GLU A 313 -12.49 33.01 -3.01
N LEU A 314 -11.54 33.78 -3.55
CA LEU A 314 -10.18 33.83 -3.02
C LEU A 314 -10.11 35.02 -2.09
N VAL A 315 -10.11 34.76 -0.78
CA VAL A 315 -9.80 35.77 0.22
C VAL A 315 -8.34 35.62 0.61
N THR A 316 -7.52 36.56 0.18
CA THR A 316 -6.16 36.79 0.68
C THR A 316 -6.18 38.02 1.58
N VAL A 317 -5.70 37.89 2.82
CA VAL A 317 -5.41 39.02 3.72
C VAL A 317 -4.12 38.70 4.49
N PRO A 318 -3.23 39.68 4.72
CA PRO A 318 -1.78 39.50 4.64
C PRO A 318 -1.05 39.21 5.96
N VAL A 319 0.21 38.80 5.81
CA VAL A 319 1.24 38.64 6.85
C VAL A 319 1.72 40.01 7.35
N PRO A 320 1.86 40.21 8.67
CA PRO A 320 2.85 41.13 9.21
C PRO A 320 4.04 40.38 9.82
N ASP A 321 5.22 40.94 9.53
CA ASP A 321 6.55 40.55 9.98
C ASP A 321 6.74 40.69 11.52
N SER A 322 7.65 39.88 12.08
CA SER A 322 8.19 39.84 13.45
C SER A 322 8.36 41.20 14.19
N PRO A 323 8.76 41.23 15.48
CA PRO A 323 8.50 40.36 16.64
C PRO A 323 7.91 41.18 17.83
N VAL A 324 7.26 40.54 18.80
CA VAL A 324 7.00 41.18 20.11
C VAL A 324 7.67 40.38 21.20
N THR A 325 8.85 40.85 21.59
CA THR A 325 9.49 40.57 22.87
C THR A 325 8.62 41.12 24.00
N GLY A 326 8.22 40.26 24.93
CA GLY A 326 7.60 40.65 26.18
C GLY A 326 7.80 39.56 27.21
N VAL A 327 8.77 39.75 28.10
CA VAL A 327 8.95 38.97 29.32
C VAL A 327 7.99 39.52 30.38
N PRO A 328 7.31 38.65 31.14
CA PRO A 328 7.17 38.83 32.60
C PRO A 328 7.61 37.52 33.31
N SER A 329 8.55 37.52 34.27
CA SER A 329 8.53 38.09 35.62
C SER A 329 7.52 37.41 36.55
N ASP A 330 8.07 36.65 37.50
CA ASP A 330 7.53 36.07 38.76
C ASP A 330 6.84 34.68 38.78
N PRO A 331 7.10 33.88 39.85
CA PRO A 331 7.29 32.43 39.78
C PRO A 331 6.18 31.63 40.47
N ASN A 332 4.96 32.16 40.56
CA ASN A 332 3.90 31.51 41.33
C ASN A 332 2.52 31.63 40.67
N GLU A 333 2.33 30.90 39.58
CA GLU A 333 1.00 30.60 39.06
C GLU A 333 0.99 29.16 38.54
N LEU A 334 0.89 28.20 39.46
CA LEU A 334 0.62 26.81 39.13
C LEU A 334 -0.90 26.58 39.01
N ALA A 335 -1.25 25.93 37.90
CA ALA A 335 -2.52 25.26 37.57
C ALA A 335 -3.61 26.08 36.85
N ALA A 336 -3.33 26.44 35.60
CA ALA A 336 -4.35 26.52 34.55
C ALA A 336 -3.90 25.68 33.33
N PRO A 337 -4.81 24.98 32.61
CA PRO A 337 -4.45 24.25 31.40
C PRO A 337 -3.93 25.23 30.35
N ALA A 338 -2.78 24.90 29.75
CA ALA A 338 -2.20 25.69 28.68
C ALA A 338 -3.21 25.91 27.55
N PRO A 339 -3.23 27.10 26.90
CA PRO A 339 -4.18 27.38 25.84
C PRO A 339 -4.09 26.32 24.74
N ALA A 340 -5.24 25.76 24.38
CA ALA A 340 -5.35 24.75 23.32
C ALA A 340 -4.75 25.29 22.02
N ARG A 341 -3.74 24.59 21.49
CA ARG A 341 -3.20 24.90 20.16
C ARG A 341 -4.30 24.59 19.14
N PRO A 342 -4.55 25.49 18.17
CA PRO A 342 -5.58 25.25 17.16
C PRO A 342 -5.23 23.98 16.38
N SER A 343 -6.16 23.02 16.36
CA SER A 343 -6.05 21.75 15.64
C SER A 343 -7.31 21.52 14.80
N ARG A 344 -7.15 20.81 13.68
CA ARG A 344 -8.25 20.32 12.83
C ARG A 344 -8.54 18.84 13.04
N LEU A 345 -8.10 18.26 14.17
CA LEU A 345 -8.44 16.89 14.53
C LEU A 345 -9.96 16.74 14.64
N ASP A 346 -10.48 15.61 14.17
CA ASP A 346 -11.91 15.28 14.33
C ASP A 346 -12.30 15.36 15.82
N PRO A 347 -13.31 16.17 16.19
CA PRO A 347 -13.73 16.32 17.59
C PRO A 347 -14.07 15.00 18.28
N ALA A 348 -14.60 14.01 17.54
CA ALA A 348 -14.92 12.69 18.09
C ALA A 348 -13.67 11.88 18.44
N ILE A 349 -12.57 12.07 17.69
CA ILE A 349 -11.26 11.48 18.03
C ILE A 349 -10.64 12.27 19.18
N ALA A 350 -10.67 13.60 19.12
CA ALA A 350 -10.09 14.46 20.14
C ALA A 350 -10.71 14.22 21.53
N ALA A 351 -12.01 13.93 21.59
CA ALA A 351 -12.72 13.63 22.83
C ALA A 351 -12.31 12.29 23.48
N GLN A 352 -11.71 11.36 22.71
CA GLN A 352 -11.24 10.07 23.23
C GLN A 352 -9.82 10.13 23.81
N LEU A 353 -9.06 11.20 23.51
CA LEU A 353 -7.68 11.33 23.96
C LEU A 353 -7.60 11.87 25.39
N ARG A 354 -6.88 11.16 26.24
CA ARG A 354 -6.51 11.60 27.58
C ARG A 354 -5.09 12.17 27.54
N ARG A 355 -5.00 13.50 27.57
CA ARG A 355 -3.73 14.23 27.42
C ARG A 355 -3.09 14.49 28.78
N THR A 356 -1.77 14.61 28.78
CA THR A 356 -1.01 15.15 29.92
C THR A 356 -1.36 16.63 30.15
N ALA A 357 -0.89 17.20 31.27
CA ALA A 357 -1.05 18.62 31.57
C ALA A 357 -0.46 19.55 30.48
N ASP A 358 0.50 19.07 29.71
CA ASP A 358 1.10 19.78 28.58
C ASP A 358 0.27 19.69 27.28
N GLY A 359 -0.89 19.01 27.31
CA GLY A 359 -1.74 18.78 26.16
C GLY A 359 -1.22 17.70 25.21
N LEU A 360 -0.41 16.75 25.69
CA LEU A 360 0.25 15.73 24.88
C LEU A 360 -0.26 14.32 25.16
N VAL A 361 -0.22 13.45 24.16
CA VAL A 361 -0.46 12.01 24.25
C VAL A 361 0.80 11.25 23.85
N ALA A 362 1.08 10.13 24.50
CA ALA A 362 2.21 9.29 24.14
C ALA A 362 1.95 8.59 22.80
N ALA A 363 2.96 8.49 21.95
CA ALA A 363 2.90 7.73 20.70
C ALA A 363 3.98 6.64 20.72
N VAL A 364 3.56 5.40 20.95
CA VAL A 364 4.39 4.21 20.80
C VAL A 364 4.41 3.82 19.33
N VAL A 365 5.58 3.87 18.72
CA VAL A 365 5.74 3.62 17.29
C VAL A 365 6.29 2.22 17.11
N ARG A 366 5.60 1.39 16.34
CA ARG A 366 6.07 0.03 16.01
C ARG A 366 6.20 -0.17 14.51
N ALA A 367 7.10 -1.05 14.13
CA ALA A 367 7.22 -1.53 12.77
C ALA A 367 5.93 -2.28 12.40
N HIS A 368 5.35 -1.95 11.24
CA HIS A 368 4.09 -2.54 10.80
C HIS A 368 4.22 -4.05 10.52
N ASP A 369 5.37 -4.45 9.98
CA ASP A 369 5.71 -5.82 9.57
C ASP A 369 6.07 -6.72 10.76
N SER A 370 7.02 -6.30 11.60
CA SER A 370 7.56 -7.15 12.68
C SER A 370 6.87 -6.94 14.04
N GLY A 371 6.11 -5.86 14.20
CA GLY A 371 5.58 -5.44 15.50
C GLY A 371 6.63 -4.89 16.47
N GLU A 372 7.91 -4.87 16.08
CA GLU A 372 9.02 -4.33 16.89
C GLU A 372 8.75 -2.88 17.27
N VAL A 373 8.86 -2.55 18.55
CA VAL A 373 8.74 -1.17 19.02
C VAL A 373 10.00 -0.40 18.58
N LEU A 374 9.79 0.64 17.78
CA LEU A 374 10.84 1.42 17.15
C LEU A 374 11.23 2.65 17.99
N MET A 375 10.25 3.37 18.51
CA MET A 375 10.49 4.57 19.31
C MET A 375 9.23 5.00 20.07
N VAL A 376 9.42 5.89 21.05
CA VAL A 376 8.34 6.64 21.68
C VAL A 376 8.50 8.12 21.35
N ALA A 377 7.38 8.79 21.08
CA ALA A 377 7.31 10.22 20.85
C ALA A 377 6.04 10.81 21.49
N TRP A 378 5.85 12.13 21.35
CA TRP A 378 4.68 12.84 21.85
C TRP A 378 3.92 13.46 20.69
N MET A 379 2.59 13.44 20.76
CA MET A 379 1.70 14.14 19.84
C MET A 379 0.76 15.05 20.63
N ASP A 380 0.40 16.21 20.08
CA ASP A 380 -0.84 16.90 20.43
C ASP A 380 -1.88 16.64 19.32
N ASP A 381 -3.03 17.28 19.42
CA ASP A 381 -4.12 17.10 18.47
C ASP A 381 -3.71 17.43 17.03
N GLU A 382 -2.88 18.45 16.85
CA GLU A 382 -2.43 18.88 15.52
C GLU A 382 -1.41 17.90 14.94
N ALA A 383 -0.48 17.40 15.76
CA ALA A 383 0.45 16.35 15.35
C ALA A 383 -0.29 15.06 14.95
N LEU A 384 -1.32 14.68 15.71
CA LEU A 384 -2.16 13.53 15.36
C LEU A 384 -2.97 13.79 14.10
N HIS A 385 -3.60 14.96 13.97
CA HIS A 385 -4.35 15.35 12.77
C HIS A 385 -3.47 15.22 11.51
N ARG A 386 -2.26 15.81 11.53
CA ARG A 386 -1.31 15.69 10.42
C ARG A 386 -0.93 14.25 10.15
N THR A 387 -0.69 13.47 11.20
CA THR A 387 -0.35 12.05 11.06
C THR A 387 -1.45 11.26 10.35
N LEU A 388 -2.70 11.41 10.77
CA LEU A 388 -3.86 10.72 10.20
C LEU A 388 -4.17 11.17 8.77
N THR A 389 -4.01 12.45 8.45
CA THR A 389 -4.40 13.01 7.16
C THR A 389 -3.31 12.91 6.09
N THR A 390 -2.02 12.97 6.47
CA THR A 390 -0.90 12.93 5.51
C THR A 390 -0.32 11.53 5.32
N GLY A 391 -0.61 10.60 6.24
CA GLY A 391 0.04 9.28 6.27
C GLY A 391 1.53 9.35 6.64
N ARG A 392 2.01 10.49 7.17
CA ARG A 392 3.39 10.72 7.58
C ARG A 392 3.44 11.00 9.07
N ALA A 393 4.27 10.26 9.79
CA ALA A 393 4.32 10.41 11.25
C ALA A 393 4.87 11.79 11.65
N THR A 394 4.02 12.59 12.29
CA THR A 394 4.31 13.93 12.76
C THR A 394 4.23 13.95 14.28
N TYR A 395 5.24 14.54 14.92
CA TYR A 395 5.37 14.54 16.39
C TYR A 395 5.64 15.95 16.90
N TRP A 396 5.40 16.15 18.20
CA TRP A 396 5.71 17.37 18.93
C TRP A 396 7.02 17.25 19.72
N SER A 397 7.93 18.20 19.52
CA SER A 397 9.12 18.35 20.36
C SER A 397 8.78 19.01 21.67
N ARG A 398 8.96 18.31 22.79
CA ARG A 398 8.89 18.96 24.11
C ARG A 398 10.02 19.97 24.34
N SER A 399 11.23 19.66 23.86
CA SER A 399 12.41 20.53 24.04
C SER A 399 12.46 21.69 23.06
N ARG A 400 12.23 21.44 21.76
CA ARG A 400 12.25 22.47 20.71
C ARG A 400 10.92 23.21 20.56
N ARG A 401 9.85 22.70 21.17
CA ARG A 401 8.49 23.26 21.11
C ARG A 401 8.03 23.51 19.68
N GLU A 402 8.29 22.52 18.81
CA GLU A 402 7.96 22.57 17.39
C GLU A 402 7.46 21.20 16.89
N TYR A 403 6.70 21.21 15.79
CA TYR A 403 6.34 20.00 15.07
C TYR A 403 7.49 19.51 14.21
N TRP A 404 7.70 18.19 14.16
CA TRP A 404 8.59 17.59 13.16
C TRP A 404 7.90 16.41 12.49
N VAL A 405 8.15 16.26 11.19
CA VAL A 405 7.80 15.05 10.44
C VAL A 405 9.00 14.13 10.46
N LYS A 406 8.83 12.88 10.93
CA LYS A 406 9.96 11.96 11.08
C LYS A 406 10.67 11.73 9.76
N GLY A 407 11.99 11.93 9.81
CA GLY A 407 12.87 11.81 8.65
C GLY A 407 12.83 13.00 7.70
N ALA A 408 12.09 14.08 7.94
CA ALA A 408 12.06 15.24 7.04
C ALA A 408 13.47 15.79 6.76
N THR A 409 14.34 15.81 7.77
CA THR A 409 15.74 16.23 7.63
C THR A 409 16.68 15.07 7.32
N SER A 410 16.51 13.92 8.00
CA SER A 410 17.47 12.80 7.90
C SER A 410 17.19 11.80 6.78
N GLY A 411 16.04 11.89 6.09
CA GLY A 411 15.55 10.90 5.14
C GLY A 411 14.99 9.61 5.76
N HIS A 412 15.11 9.42 7.08
CA HIS A 412 14.64 8.22 7.78
C HIS A 412 13.14 8.30 8.12
N HIS A 413 12.31 8.18 7.10
CA HIS A 413 10.89 8.45 7.17
C HIS A 413 10.07 7.35 7.86
N GLN A 414 8.87 7.72 8.31
CA GLN A 414 7.85 6.81 8.81
C GLN A 414 6.55 7.05 8.04
N TYR A 415 6.06 6.01 7.38
CA TYR A 415 4.76 6.02 6.71
C TYR A 415 3.74 5.29 7.57
N VAL A 416 2.68 5.98 7.97
CA VAL A 416 1.69 5.44 8.91
C VAL A 416 0.79 4.44 8.17
N ARG A 417 0.67 3.25 8.76
CA ARG A 417 -0.18 2.15 8.27
C ARG A 417 -1.45 2.03 9.08
N SER A 418 -1.34 2.18 10.40
CA SER A 418 -2.50 2.28 11.28
C SER A 418 -2.13 3.03 12.56
N VAL A 419 -3.16 3.57 13.22
CA VAL A 419 -3.07 4.16 14.55
C VAL A 419 -4.16 3.54 15.40
N ALA A 420 -3.80 3.00 16.56
CA ALA A 420 -4.74 2.53 17.56
C ALA A 420 -4.61 3.38 18.82
N LEU A 421 -5.71 3.57 19.52
CA LEU A 421 -5.76 4.18 20.84
C LEU A 421 -5.80 3.05 21.88
N ASP A 422 -5.11 3.21 23.00
CA ASP A 422 -5.23 2.28 24.13
C ASP A 422 -6.58 2.42 24.86
N CYS A 423 -6.78 1.60 25.89
CA CYS A 423 -8.09 1.44 26.51
C CYS A 423 -8.53 2.63 27.38
N ASP A 424 -7.59 3.41 27.91
CA ASP A 424 -7.83 4.61 28.73
C ASP A 424 -7.48 5.92 28.00
N GLY A 425 -7.01 5.81 26.76
CA GLY A 425 -6.88 6.91 25.81
C GLY A 425 -5.63 7.76 25.98
N ASP A 426 -4.67 7.35 26.81
CA ASP A 426 -3.46 8.14 27.09
C ASP A 426 -2.21 7.71 26.29
N ALA A 427 -2.31 6.66 25.49
CA ALA A 427 -1.31 6.30 24.49
C ALA A 427 -1.88 5.88 23.13
N LEU A 428 -1.14 6.24 22.09
CA LEU A 428 -1.35 5.82 20.71
C LEU A 428 -0.33 4.75 20.33
N LEU A 429 -0.80 3.69 19.69
CA LEU A 429 0.05 2.74 18.98
C LEU A 429 0.05 3.07 17.48
N VAL A 430 1.16 3.62 17.00
CA VAL A 430 1.36 4.01 15.60
C VAL A 430 2.15 2.91 14.89
N SER A 431 1.48 2.14 14.03
CA SER A 431 2.14 1.17 13.16
C SER A 431 2.65 1.87 11.91
N VAL A 432 3.95 1.75 11.62
CA VAL A 432 4.61 2.45 10.51
C VAL A 432 5.47 1.52 9.65
N ASP A 433 5.59 1.85 8.37
CA ASP A 433 6.71 1.41 7.56
C ASP A 433 7.87 2.37 7.79
N GLN A 434 8.93 1.87 8.42
CA GLN A 434 10.13 2.62 8.74
C GLN A 434 11.13 2.58 7.57
N VAL A 435 11.50 3.75 7.06
CA VAL A 435 12.63 3.91 6.14
C VAL A 435 13.86 4.32 6.95
N GLY A 436 14.98 3.63 6.76
CA GLY A 436 16.23 3.90 7.49
C GLY A 436 16.07 3.68 9.01
N ALA A 437 16.88 4.38 9.79
CA ALA A 437 16.88 4.23 11.26
C ALA A 437 15.73 5.01 11.93
N ALA A 438 14.99 4.38 12.86
CA ALA A 438 14.06 5.13 13.69
C ALA A 438 14.82 6.08 14.63
N CYS A 439 15.95 5.63 15.18
CA CYS A 439 16.76 6.46 16.06
C CYS A 439 17.65 7.44 15.27
N HIS A 440 17.87 8.64 15.85
CA HIS A 440 18.77 9.65 15.31
C HIS A 440 20.25 9.24 15.40
N THR A 441 20.59 8.28 16.27
CA THR A 441 21.93 7.70 16.37
C THR A 441 22.21 6.61 15.33
N GLY A 442 21.24 6.33 14.44
CA GLY A 442 21.40 5.34 13.36
C GLY A 442 20.91 3.93 13.71
N HIS A 443 20.48 3.67 14.95
CA HIS A 443 19.88 2.38 15.32
C HIS A 443 18.45 2.21 14.81
N ARG A 444 18.10 0.96 14.47
CA ARG A 444 16.77 0.59 13.97
C ARG A 444 15.67 0.95 14.97
N THR A 445 15.84 0.58 16.23
CA THR A 445 15.00 0.96 17.36
C THR A 445 15.74 1.92 18.28
N CYS A 446 15.01 2.75 19.02
CA CYS A 446 15.52 3.51 20.16
C CYS A 446 15.78 2.62 21.39
N PHE A 447 15.21 1.42 21.43
CA PHE A 447 15.30 0.47 22.54
C PHE A 447 16.42 -0.56 22.31
N PHE A 448 17.65 -0.08 22.10
CA PHE A 448 18.80 -0.95 21.77
C PHE A 448 19.71 -1.23 22.98
N THR A 449 19.39 -0.70 24.16
CA THR A 449 20.14 -0.91 25.40
C THR A 449 19.28 -1.69 26.38
N GLU A 450 19.66 -2.94 26.63
CA GLU A 450 19.01 -3.83 27.60
C GLU A 450 19.41 -3.45 29.03
N LEU A 451 18.48 -3.59 29.96
CA LEU A 451 18.71 -3.38 31.40
C LEU A 451 18.66 -4.73 32.13
N PRO A 452 19.55 -4.98 33.10
CA PRO A 452 19.53 -6.23 33.86
C PRO A 452 18.28 -6.33 34.73
N VAL A 453 17.61 -7.48 34.69
CA VAL A 453 16.51 -7.83 35.60
C VAL A 453 17.08 -8.66 36.74
N THR A 454 16.98 -8.18 37.99
CA THR A 454 17.59 -8.82 39.17
C THR A 454 16.67 -9.79 39.90
N GLY A 455 15.39 -9.85 39.54
CA GLY A 455 14.42 -10.79 40.10
C GLY A 455 14.14 -11.92 39.12
N THR A 456 14.83 -13.05 39.27
CA THR A 456 14.51 -14.29 38.56
C THR A 456 13.97 -15.31 39.57
N GLU A 457 12.78 -15.08 40.10
CA GLU A 457 11.91 -16.22 40.39
C GLU A 457 11.01 -16.37 39.16
N ALA A 458 11.47 -17.17 38.21
CA ALA A 458 10.61 -17.67 37.16
C ALA A 458 9.55 -18.58 37.81
N PRO A 459 8.25 -18.42 37.54
CA PRO A 459 7.29 -19.49 37.74
C PRO A 459 7.54 -20.67 36.79
#